data_AF-A0A0C2GL45-F1
#
_entry.id   AF-A0A0C2GL45-F1
#
_cell.length_a   1.000
_cell.length_b   1.000
_cell.length_c   1.000
_cell.angle_alpha   90.00
_cell.angle_beta   90.00
_cell.angle_gamma   90.00
#
_symmetry.space_group_name_H-M   'P 1'
#
loop_
_entity.id
_entity.type
_entity.pdbx_description
1 polymer ?
#
loop_
_entity_poly.entity_id
_entity_poly.type
_entity_poly.pdbx_seq_one_letter_code
_entity_poly.pdbx_strand_id
1 'polypeptide(L)'
;MVRAEMQTGGFWNFHYELAHFSPQTWYCNFKENLHNYKIVRHGQDKNGVAALSHELDAIYKAAHVPEDVRQGIHRELCVGKSENFTNGTTELKNAYDTLMSNETLLNIITRMYYYDFIVFNFTLPVPISLKQT
;
A
#
# COMPACT_ATOMS: atom_id res chain seq x y z
N MET A 1 -15.84 -27.09 -4.36
CA MET A 1 -16.39 -26.21 -5.41
C MET A 1 -17.64 -25.56 -4.82
N VAL A 2 -17.49 -24.39 -4.21
CA VAL A 2 -18.64 -23.64 -3.67
C VAL A 2 -19.01 -22.62 -4.72
N ARG A 3 -20.17 -22.80 -5.36
CA ARG A 3 -20.79 -21.78 -6.20
C ARG A 3 -21.32 -20.70 -5.27
N ALA A 4 -20.75 -19.51 -5.33
CA ALA A 4 -21.41 -18.33 -4.82
C ALA A 4 -22.40 -17.86 -5.89
N GLU A 5 -23.68 -17.89 -5.57
CA GLU A 5 -24.71 -17.24 -6.37
C GLU A 5 -24.52 -15.72 -6.26
N MET A 6 -24.30 -15.09 -7.41
CA MET A 6 -24.11 -13.64 -7.51
C MET A 6 -25.46 -12.95 -7.33
N GLN A 7 -25.65 -12.31 -6.17
CA GLN A 7 -26.79 -11.44 -5.94
C GLN A 7 -26.74 -10.28 -6.94
N THR A 8 -27.82 -10.12 -7.70
CA THR A 8 -28.05 -9.02 -8.64
C THR A 8 -28.36 -7.73 -7.87
N GLY A 9 -27.35 -7.18 -7.18
CA GLY A 9 -27.34 -5.79 -6.71
C GLY A 9 -26.75 -4.91 -7.81
N GLY A 10 -27.30 -3.71 -8.01
CA GLY A 10 -26.85 -2.78 -9.07
C GLY A 10 -25.33 -2.59 -9.08
N PHE A 11 -24.77 -2.41 -10.28
CA PHE A 11 -23.34 -2.34 -10.64
C PHE A 11 -22.51 -1.28 -9.88
N TRP A 12 -23.09 -0.58 -8.90
CA TRP A 12 -22.56 0.62 -8.24
C TRP A 12 -22.38 0.49 -6.72
N ASN A 13 -22.69 -0.65 -6.09
CA ASN A 13 -22.34 -0.87 -4.68
C ASN A 13 -20.88 -1.34 -4.57
N PHE A 14 -19.96 -0.40 -4.75
CA PHE A 14 -18.55 -0.62 -4.43
C PHE A 14 -18.43 -0.75 -2.91
N HIS A 15 -18.28 -1.97 -2.39
CA HIS A 15 -18.11 -2.20 -0.96
C HIS A 15 -16.85 -1.49 -0.48
N TYR A 16 -17.01 -0.61 0.51
CA TYR A 16 -15.92 0.17 1.09
C TYR A 16 -14.75 -0.72 1.49
N GLU A 17 -15.05 -1.88 2.08
CA GLU A 17 -14.06 -2.85 2.52
C GLU A 17 -13.30 -3.44 1.33
N LEU A 18 -13.99 -3.83 0.26
CA LEU A 18 -13.31 -4.35 -0.93
C LEU A 18 -12.41 -3.27 -1.54
N ALA A 19 -12.91 -2.04 -1.65
CA ALA A 19 -12.18 -0.91 -2.23
C ALA A 19 -10.87 -0.57 -1.50
N HIS A 20 -10.86 -0.69 -0.16
CA HIS A 20 -9.75 -0.23 0.67
C HIS A 20 -8.88 -1.38 1.20
N PHE A 21 -9.36 -2.63 1.13
CA PHE A 21 -8.71 -3.80 1.74
C PHE A 21 -8.38 -4.93 0.76
N SER A 22 -8.73 -4.81 -0.52
CA SER A 22 -8.30 -5.79 -1.51
C SER A 22 -6.84 -5.56 -1.92
N PRO A 23 -6.07 -6.62 -2.18
CA PRO A 23 -4.72 -6.51 -2.72
C PRO A 23 -4.67 -5.66 -4.00
N GLN A 24 -3.61 -4.89 -4.18
CA GLN A 24 -3.46 -4.00 -5.34
C GLN A 24 -3.36 -4.81 -6.64
N THR A 25 -2.75 -5.99 -6.58
CA THR A 25 -2.61 -6.90 -7.73
C THR A 25 -3.95 -7.48 -8.23
N TRP A 26 -5.05 -7.32 -7.50
CA TRP A 26 -6.37 -7.80 -7.93
C TRP A 26 -7.09 -6.89 -8.93
N TYR A 27 -6.67 -5.62 -9.03
CA TYR A 27 -7.34 -4.64 -9.88
C TYR A 27 -6.66 -4.48 -11.24
N CYS A 28 -7.38 -3.85 -12.19
CA CYS A 28 -6.82 -3.34 -13.45
C CYS A 28 -6.12 -4.38 -14.35
N ASN A 29 -6.40 -5.67 -14.17
CA ASN A 29 -5.68 -6.74 -14.88
C ASN A 29 -4.16 -6.55 -14.70
N PHE A 30 -3.74 -6.33 -13.45
CA PHE A 30 -2.42 -5.79 -13.10
C PHE A 30 -1.29 -6.66 -13.63
N LYS A 31 -1.44 -7.99 -13.60
CA LYS A 31 -0.42 -8.93 -14.08
C LYS A 31 -0.06 -8.68 -15.55
N GLU A 32 -1.06 -8.51 -16.40
CA GLU A 32 -0.91 -8.30 -17.84
C GLU A 32 -0.40 -6.89 -18.13
N ASN A 33 -0.75 -5.91 -17.28
CA ASN A 33 -0.42 -4.50 -17.46
C ASN A 33 0.77 -4.02 -16.62
N LEU A 34 1.45 -4.88 -15.86
CA LEU A 34 2.49 -4.47 -14.91
C LEU A 34 3.59 -3.62 -15.58
N HIS A 35 3.93 -3.96 -16.83
CA HIS A 35 4.91 -3.24 -17.65
C HIS A 35 4.54 -1.78 -17.95
N ASN A 36 3.27 -1.41 -17.80
CA ASN A 36 2.78 -0.04 -18.00
C ASN A 36 2.91 0.83 -16.74
N TYR A 37 3.29 0.23 -15.59
CA TYR A 37 3.40 0.94 -14.33
C TYR A 37 4.86 1.22 -13.96
N LYS A 38 5.06 2.37 -13.32
CA LYS A 38 6.27 2.63 -12.53
C LYS A 38 5.90 2.52 -11.05
N ILE A 39 6.53 1.56 -10.36
CA ILE A 39 6.29 1.31 -8.93
C ILE A 39 7.18 2.25 -8.12
N VAL A 40 6.55 3.14 -7.37
CA VAL A 40 7.21 4.12 -6.49
C VAL A 40 6.97 3.69 -5.04
N ARG A 41 8.02 3.63 -4.22
CA ARG A 41 7.91 3.20 -2.82
C ARG A 41 7.73 4.38 -1.89
N HIS A 42 6.65 4.35 -1.12
CA HIS A 42 6.41 5.35 -0.07
C HIS A 42 7.13 4.93 1.22
N GLY A 43 8.28 5.55 1.51
CA GLY A 43 8.94 5.40 2.81
C GLY A 43 8.30 6.31 3.88
N GLN A 44 8.16 5.81 5.10
CA GLN A 44 7.43 6.49 6.17
C GLN A 44 8.29 7.41 7.05
N ASP A 45 9.61 7.29 6.97
CA ASP A 45 10.55 8.17 7.68
C ASP A 45 10.97 9.37 6.80
N LYS A 46 11.72 10.31 7.38
CA LYS A 46 12.17 11.52 6.66
C LYS A 46 13.00 11.17 5.41
N ASN A 47 13.81 10.12 5.49
CA ASN A 47 14.65 9.67 4.37
C ASN A 47 13.79 9.07 3.26
N GLY A 48 12.75 8.32 3.63
CA GLY A 48 11.76 7.73 2.75
C GLY A 48 10.92 8.77 2.03
N VAL A 49 10.50 9.82 2.72
CA VAL A 49 9.77 10.95 2.10
C VAL A 49 10.66 11.71 1.11
N ALA A 50 11.92 11.96 1.48
CA ALA A 50 12.88 12.61 0.58
C ALA A 50 13.14 11.76 -0.68
N ALA A 51 13.39 10.45 -0.51
CA ALA A 51 13.59 9.51 -1.61
C ALA A 51 12.36 9.45 -2.54
N LEU A 52 11.16 9.36 -1.96
CA LEU A 52 9.89 9.42 -2.70
C LEU A 52 9.78 10.72 -3.51
N SER A 53 10.06 11.86 -2.88
CA SER A 53 9.96 13.15 -3.55
C SER A 53 10.92 13.27 -4.73
N HIS A 54 12.15 12.78 -4.60
CA HIS A 54 13.11 12.76 -5.71
C HIS A 54 12.66 11.83 -6.84
N GLU A 55 12.12 10.65 -6.53
CA GLU A 55 11.61 9.73 -7.55
C GLU A 55 10.42 10.33 -8.31
N LEU A 56 9.49 10.98 -7.59
CA LEU A 56 8.35 11.68 -8.18
C LEU A 56 8.78 12.87 -9.05
N ASP A 57 9.72 13.71 -8.61
CA ASP A 57 10.22 14.82 -9.44
C ASP A 57 10.81 14.30 -10.76
N ALA A 58 11.59 13.22 -10.72
CA ALA A 58 12.13 12.62 -11.94
C ALA A 58 11.03 12.13 -12.90
N ILE A 59 9.97 11.51 -12.37
CA ILE A 59 8.80 11.06 -13.16
C ILE A 59 8.09 12.26 -13.79
N TYR A 60 7.77 13.28 -12.99
CA TYR A 60 7.04 14.46 -13.46
C TYR A 60 7.87 15.30 -14.44
N LYS A 61 9.18 15.39 -14.25
CA LYS A 61 10.10 16.04 -15.18
C LYS A 61 10.10 15.34 -16.53
N ALA A 62 10.16 14.00 -16.56
CA ALA A 62 10.07 13.22 -17.80
C ALA A 62 8.70 13.38 -18.50
N ALA A 63 7.65 13.63 -17.72
CA ALA A 63 6.31 13.95 -18.22
C ALA A 63 6.13 15.43 -18.61
N HIS A 64 7.19 16.26 -18.58
CA HIS A 64 7.17 17.69 -18.91
C HIS A 64 6.25 18.55 -18.02
N VAL A 65 5.98 18.10 -16.78
CA VAL A 65 5.29 18.94 -15.78
C VAL A 65 6.18 20.16 -15.48
N PRO A 66 5.65 21.40 -15.43
CA PRO A 66 6.43 22.61 -15.12
C PRO A 66 7.17 22.56 -13.77
N GLU A 67 8.32 23.24 -13.69
CA GLU A 67 9.19 23.17 -12.51
C GLU A 67 8.56 23.76 -11.25
N ASP A 68 7.83 24.86 -11.37
CA ASP A 68 7.10 25.49 -10.27
C ASP A 68 6.09 24.53 -9.63
N VAL A 69 5.38 23.74 -10.45
CA VAL A 69 4.46 22.70 -9.97
C VAL A 69 5.21 21.59 -9.24
N ARG A 70 6.32 21.10 -9.80
CA ARG A 70 7.12 20.03 -9.17
C ARG A 70 7.74 20.48 -7.85
N GLN A 71 8.21 21.73 -7.77
CA GLN A 71 8.71 22.33 -6.52
C GLN A 71 7.60 22.46 -5.48
N GLY A 72 6.38 22.80 -5.89
CA GLY A 72 5.19 22.78 -5.03
C GLY A 72 4.94 21.39 -4.43
N ILE A 73 4.94 20.35 -5.26
CA ILE A 73 4.76 18.96 -4.82
C ILE A 73 5.86 18.54 -3.84
N HIS A 74 7.13 18.84 -4.15
CA HIS A 74 8.26 18.55 -3.27
C HIS A 74 8.07 19.19 -1.88
N ARG A 75 7.71 20.49 -1.86
CA ARG A 75 7.46 21.21 -0.62
C ARG A 75 6.33 20.56 0.18
N GLU A 76 5.19 20.26 -0.42
CA GLU A 76 4.05 19.65 0.29
C GLU A 76 4.36 18.24 0.80
N LEU A 77 5.12 17.44 0.05
CA LEU A 77 5.59 16.13 0.53
C LEU A 77 6.53 16.26 1.73
N CYS A 78 7.43 17.25 1.71
CA CYS A 78 8.45 17.45 2.75
C CYS A 78 7.97 18.20 3.99
N VAL A 79 6.93 19.04 3.90
CA VAL A 79 6.32 19.75 5.05
C VAL A 79 5.80 18.74 6.09
N GLY A 80 5.28 17.60 5.62
CA GLY A 80 4.87 16.48 6.47
C GLY A 80 3.53 16.67 7.18
N LYS A 81 2.89 15.52 7.43
CA LYS A 81 1.69 15.20 8.23
C LYS A 81 0.56 16.24 8.29
N SER A 82 -0.56 15.91 7.64
CA SER A 82 -1.87 16.46 8.01
C SER A 82 -2.31 15.94 9.39
N GLU A 83 -3.21 16.67 10.06
CA GLU A 83 -3.69 16.35 11.42
C GLU A 83 -4.25 14.92 11.58
N ASN A 84 -4.74 14.31 10.50
CA ASN A 84 -5.33 12.97 10.49
C ASN A 84 -4.32 11.83 10.23
N PHE A 85 -3.03 12.07 10.45
CA PHE A 85 -2.00 11.05 10.27
C PHE A 85 -2.12 9.94 11.34
N THR A 86 -2.35 8.70 10.91
CA THR A 86 -2.38 7.53 11.81
C THR A 86 -0.98 6.98 12.13
N ASN A 87 0.06 7.54 11.52
CA ASN A 87 1.41 7.03 11.63
C ASN A 87 2.06 7.44 12.97
N GLY A 88 2.30 6.46 13.83
CA GLY A 88 2.84 6.63 15.18
C GLY A 88 1.77 6.77 16.28
N THR A 89 0.49 6.57 15.96
CA THR A 89 -0.56 6.58 16.98
C THR A 89 -0.59 5.26 17.76
N THR A 90 -1.20 5.30 18.95
CA THR A 90 -1.41 4.13 19.79
C THR A 90 -2.26 3.07 19.09
N GLU A 91 -3.25 3.49 18.30
CA GLU A 91 -4.15 2.63 17.56
C GLU A 91 -3.39 1.81 16.50
N LEU A 92 -2.50 2.45 15.73
CA LEU A 92 -1.68 1.75 14.75
C LEU A 92 -0.76 0.73 15.43
N LYS A 93 -0.13 1.12 16.54
CA LYS A 93 0.71 0.21 17.31
C LYS A 93 -0.08 -0.99 17.82
N ASN A 94 -1.26 -0.77 18.39
CA ASN A 94 -2.12 -1.84 18.91
C ASN A 94 -2.61 -2.77 17.80
N ALA A 95 -2.98 -2.23 16.64
CA ALA A 95 -3.37 -3.03 15.48
C ALA A 95 -2.20 -3.89 14.96
N TYR A 96 -1.00 -3.30 14.87
CA TYR A 96 0.22 -4.01 14.49
C TYR A 96 0.55 -5.14 15.48
N ASP A 97 0.54 -4.85 16.78
CA ASP A 97 0.84 -5.83 17.83
C ASP A 97 -0.19 -6.98 17.81
N THR A 98 -1.47 -6.67 17.63
CA THR A 98 -2.55 -7.67 17.48
C THR A 98 -2.34 -8.57 16.26
N LEU A 99 -2.00 -7.98 15.10
CA LEU A 99 -1.72 -8.74 13.88
C LEU A 99 -0.50 -9.66 14.06
N MET A 100 0.60 -9.14 14.62
CA MET A 100 1.88 -9.83 14.67
C MET A 100 1.98 -10.88 15.79
N SER A 101 1.11 -10.82 16.80
CA SER A 101 1.01 -11.78 17.91
C SER A 101 0.00 -12.91 17.65
N ASN A 102 -0.85 -12.80 16.63
CA ASN A 102 -1.86 -13.80 16.30
C ASN A 102 -1.51 -14.52 14.99
N GLU A 103 -0.96 -15.72 15.10
CA GLU A 103 -0.49 -16.50 13.94
C GLU A 103 -1.59 -16.80 12.92
N THR A 104 -2.80 -17.11 13.39
CA THR A 104 -3.95 -17.38 12.51
C THR A 104 -4.32 -16.13 11.70
N LEU A 105 -4.43 -14.98 12.38
CA LEU A 105 -4.74 -13.72 11.73
C LEU A 105 -3.65 -13.31 10.74
N LEU A 106 -2.38 -13.39 11.15
CA LEU A 106 -1.25 -13.07 10.28
C LEU A 106 -1.23 -13.96 9.04
N ASN A 107 -1.51 -15.26 9.18
CA ASN A 107 -1.58 -16.19 8.05
C ASN A 107 -2.72 -15.82 7.08
N ILE A 108 -3.91 -15.47 7.59
CA ILE A 108 -5.02 -15.03 6.74
C ILE A 108 -4.62 -13.80 5.92
N ILE A 109 -4.09 -12.75 6.58
CA ILE A 109 -3.67 -11.52 5.91
C ILE A 109 -2.53 -11.79 4.93
N THR A 110 -1.52 -12.56 5.32
CA THR A 110 -0.39 -12.90 4.44
C THR A 110 -0.85 -13.62 3.19
N ARG A 111 -1.83 -14.54 3.31
CA ARG A 111 -2.40 -15.25 2.16
C ARG A 111 -3.24 -14.35 1.27
N MET A 112 -3.99 -13.41 1.85
CA MET A 112 -4.74 -12.42 1.07
C MET A 112 -3.79 -11.58 0.20
N TYR A 113 -2.71 -11.07 0.78
CA TYR A 113 -1.76 -10.16 0.10
C TYR A 113 -0.53 -10.86 -0.51
N TYR A 114 -0.52 -12.20 -0.61
CA TYR A 114 0.66 -12.96 -1.01
C TYR A 114 1.26 -12.47 -2.34
N TYR A 115 0.43 -12.22 -3.35
CA TYR A 115 0.92 -11.74 -4.64
C TYR A 115 1.45 -10.32 -4.59
N ASP A 116 0.90 -9.44 -3.74
CA ASP A 116 1.45 -8.10 -3.54
C ASP A 116 2.87 -8.18 -2.96
N PHE A 117 3.12 -9.08 -2.01
CA PHE A 117 4.48 -9.30 -1.48
C PHE A 117 5.46 -9.72 -2.59
N ILE A 118 5.07 -10.66 -3.45
CA ILE A 118 5.93 -11.15 -4.52
C ILE A 118 6.13 -10.10 -5.62
N VAL A 119 5.05 -9.52 -6.14
CA VAL A 119 5.09 -8.57 -7.26
C VAL A 119 5.83 -7.28 -6.88
N PHE A 120 5.62 -6.79 -5.65
CA PHE A 120 6.29 -5.58 -5.17
C PHE A 120 7.56 -5.85 -4.38
N ASN A 121 8.05 -7.10 -4.37
CA ASN A 121 9.30 -7.51 -3.72
C ASN A 121 9.39 -7.05 -2.26
N PHE A 122 8.34 -7.33 -1.48
CA PHE A 122 8.32 -7.16 -0.03
C PHE A 122 8.60 -8.48 0.67
N THR A 123 9.29 -8.42 1.80
CA THR A 123 9.51 -9.59 2.65
C THR A 123 8.20 -10.06 3.27
N LEU A 124 7.93 -11.36 3.21
CA LEU A 124 6.79 -11.95 3.92
C LEU A 124 6.92 -11.73 5.42
N PRO A 125 5.84 -11.37 6.13
CA PRO A 125 5.90 -11.16 7.56
C PRO A 125 6.07 -12.48 8.30
N VAL A 126 6.88 -12.45 9.35
CA VAL A 126 7.10 -13.59 10.26
C VAL A 126 6.48 -13.25 11.61
N PRO A 127 5.65 -14.13 12.20
CA PRO A 127 5.07 -13.91 13.52
C PRO A 127 6.14 -13.61 14.58
N ILE A 128 5.79 -12.85 15.63
CA ILE A 128 6.74 -12.51 16.71
C ILE A 128 7.29 -13.78 17.39
N SER A 129 6.48 -14.83 17.52
CA SER A 129 6.87 -16.13 18.09
C SER A 129 8.06 -16.78 17.37
N LEU A 130 8.25 -16.51 16.08
CA LEU A 130 9.27 -17.13 15.24
C LEU A 130 10.48 -16.22 14.96
N LYS A 131 10.50 -14.98 15.48
CA LYS A 131 11.64 -14.06 15.34
C LYS A 131 12.74 -14.27 16.39
N GLN A 132 12.57 -15.21 17.30
CA GLN A 132 13.49 -15.46 18.43
C GLN A 132 14.39 -16.69 18.25
N THR A 133 14.33 -17.36 17.09
CA THR A 133 15.24 -18.44 16.68
C THR A 133 16.22 -17.94 15.63
#